data_AF-A0A0E3MDC6-F1
#
_entry.id   AF-A0A0E3MDC6-F1
#
_cell.length_a   1.000
_cell.length_b   1.000
_cell.length_c   1.000
_cell.angle_alpha   90.00
_cell.angle_beta   90.00
_cell.angle_gamma   90.00
#
_symmetry.space_group_name_H-M   'P 1'
#
loop_
_entity.id
_entity.type
_entity.pdbx_description
1 polymer ?
#
loop_
_entity_poly.entity_id
_entity_poly.type
_entity_poly.pdbx_seq_one_letter_code
_entity_poly.pdbx_strand_id
1 'polypeptide(L)'
;MRYDVIIIGAGHNGLVSSIYLAQKGLKVLVIEARDRPGGMADTAEYKGVKYSRASYVLGLFPKRIQEELGIVFPTIDSDIADVFVTEEGKVVNIWRNKEKRLEELKRLGQYKYPKMEELLFKIKEKIEQEMQYVIKPPSFEDFKKAVEGTELEIFTQPSRKFLNEYLDEEFQPYFSYGFMYDLPAYVVAYYFSLDWKIVKGGMGKVGEMLMSRARQLGVDFLFNTKISEIVIKDNVATGVRTDNDKIVESKIVINAASPVLLNKLTNGLLKVHHPEFRPRWKRDTLVLRELPNLPDYMRSHLDTLFTLPIGEVTIPSAVDNSLGGHVMTIMGSYEEAKEFFPDLEKKVIYIDRLDAYKLEREYNAPYGDMNHMPMYTEYLFDGRPVKGWGYATPIKNLYITGSGTYPGGQVTGVPGRNAAMKIMTDLGIE
;
A
#
# COMPACT_ATOMS: atom_id res chain seq x y z
N MET A 1 6.74 -0.30 33.33
CA MET A 1 6.93 1.06 32.81
C MET A 1 5.63 1.50 32.16
N ARG A 2 5.19 2.74 32.36
CA ARG A 2 3.96 3.27 31.75
C ARG A 2 4.32 3.95 30.43
N TYR A 3 3.65 3.58 29.34
CA TYR A 3 3.76 4.23 28.03
C TYR A 3 2.64 5.26 27.87
N ASP A 4 2.88 6.33 27.11
CA ASP A 4 1.78 7.24 26.73
C ASP A 4 0.93 6.59 25.64
N VAL A 5 1.59 5.95 24.66
CA VAL A 5 0.95 5.33 23.50
C VAL A 5 1.45 3.90 23.31
N ILE A 6 0.52 2.97 23.07
CA ILE A 6 0.80 1.63 22.54
C ILE A 6 0.25 1.55 21.12
N ILE A 7 1.07 1.03 20.19
CA ILE A 7 0.67 0.77 18.80
C ILE A 7 0.68 -0.74 18.56
N ILE A 8 -0.45 -1.27 18.11
CA ILE A 8 -0.63 -2.68 17.76
C ILE A 8 -0.30 -2.85 16.27
N GLY A 9 0.86 -3.44 15.98
CA GLY A 9 1.36 -3.74 14.64
C GLY A 9 2.48 -2.81 14.18
N ALA A 10 3.59 -3.39 13.70
CA ALA A 10 4.74 -2.70 13.14
C ALA A 10 4.71 -2.64 11.59
N GLY A 11 3.52 -2.50 11.01
CA GLY A 11 3.35 -2.14 9.60
C GLY A 11 3.83 -0.72 9.31
N HIS A 12 4.05 -0.36 8.05
CA HIS A 12 4.55 0.95 7.65
C HIS A 12 3.77 2.12 8.26
N ASN A 13 2.44 2.05 8.30
CA ASN A 13 1.61 3.10 8.92
C ASN A 13 1.78 3.20 10.44
N GLY A 14 1.85 2.08 11.15
CA GLY A 14 2.09 2.08 12.61
C GLY A 14 3.47 2.64 12.96
N LEU A 15 4.48 2.32 12.15
CA LEU A 15 5.83 2.88 12.29
C LEU A 15 5.84 4.39 12.02
N VAL A 16 5.16 4.86 10.96
CA VAL A 16 5.01 6.29 10.69
C VAL A 16 4.33 7.01 11.86
N SER A 17 3.21 6.49 12.38
CA SER A 17 2.56 7.06 13.58
C SER A 17 3.53 7.13 14.76
N SER A 18 4.31 6.07 15.00
CA SER A 18 5.27 6.03 16.11
C SER A 18 6.31 7.14 16.03
N ILE A 19 6.79 7.45 14.82
CA ILE A 19 7.80 8.49 14.59
C ILE A 19 7.22 9.87 14.89
N TYR A 20 6.05 10.22 14.34
CA TYR A 20 5.44 11.53 14.58
C TYR A 20 5.12 11.76 16.06
N LEU A 21 4.61 10.74 16.76
CA LEU A 21 4.29 10.84 18.18
C LEU A 21 5.57 10.98 19.03
N ALA A 22 6.63 10.23 18.71
CA ALA A 22 7.91 10.33 19.39
C ALA A 22 8.63 11.67 19.12
N GLN A 23 8.48 12.26 17.92
CA GLN A 23 8.97 13.61 17.61
C GLN A 23 8.39 14.69 18.53
N LYS A 24 7.17 14.48 19.07
CA LYS A 24 6.56 15.35 20.08
C LYS A 24 6.81 14.90 21.53
N GLY A 25 7.75 13.98 21.74
CA GLY A 25 8.18 13.55 23.08
C GLY A 25 7.28 12.55 23.78
N LEU A 26 6.28 11.97 23.10
CA LEU A 26 5.44 10.92 23.68
C LEU A 26 6.24 9.61 23.81
N LYS A 27 6.07 8.90 24.94
CA LYS A 27 6.68 7.58 25.12
C LYS A 27 5.86 6.51 24.43
N VAL A 28 6.37 5.98 23.32
CA VAL A 28 5.66 5.02 22.45
C VAL A 28 6.24 3.61 22.57
N LEU A 29 5.35 2.61 22.65
CA LEU A 29 5.67 1.19 22.47
C LEU A 29 4.94 0.66 21.22
N VAL A 30 5.69 0.04 20.30
CA VAL A 30 5.12 -0.72 19.18
C VAL A 30 5.20 -2.21 19.49
N ILE A 31 4.06 -2.92 19.40
CA ILE A 31 3.98 -4.35 19.65
C ILE A 31 3.65 -5.07 18.34
N GLU A 32 4.46 -6.05 17.95
CA GLU A 32 4.34 -6.79 16.70
C GLU A 32 4.30 -8.29 16.95
N ALA A 33 3.36 -8.96 16.28
CA ALA A 33 3.15 -10.40 16.38
C ALA A 33 4.30 -11.20 15.77
N ARG A 34 4.93 -10.66 14.73
CA ARG A 34 6.05 -11.26 14.01
C ARG A 34 7.38 -10.89 14.65
N ASP A 35 8.46 -11.46 14.14
CA ASP A 35 9.84 -11.23 14.56
C ASP A 35 10.49 -9.98 13.93
N ARG A 36 9.79 -9.30 13.02
CA ARG A 36 10.32 -8.22 12.19
C ARG A 36 9.25 -7.17 11.82
N PRO A 37 9.65 -5.93 11.49
CA PRO A 37 8.74 -4.87 11.06
C PRO A 37 8.31 -5.02 9.59
N GLY A 38 7.41 -4.14 9.14
CA GLY A 38 7.12 -3.90 7.72
C GLY A 38 5.71 -4.29 7.29
N GLY A 39 5.03 -5.17 8.02
CA GLY A 39 3.70 -5.65 7.63
C GLY A 39 3.78 -6.34 6.26
N MET A 40 3.00 -5.86 5.27
CA MET A 40 3.03 -6.36 3.88
C MET A 40 4.14 -5.75 3.01
N ALA A 41 4.88 -4.74 3.51
CA ALA A 41 6.17 -4.35 2.93
C ALA A 41 7.24 -5.29 3.52
N ASP A 42 7.27 -6.53 3.03
CA ASP A 42 8.01 -7.65 3.61
C ASP A 42 8.98 -8.27 2.60
N THR A 43 10.10 -8.77 3.10
CA THR A 43 11.11 -9.51 2.35
C THR A 43 11.31 -10.87 3.01
N ALA A 44 11.20 -11.95 2.22
CA ALA A 44 11.60 -13.30 2.61
C ALA A 44 12.97 -13.66 2.04
N GLU A 45 13.47 -14.81 2.47
CA GLU A 45 14.70 -15.40 1.99
C GLU A 45 14.52 -16.90 1.75
N TYR A 46 15.06 -17.40 0.64
CA TYR A 46 15.18 -18.83 0.35
C TYR A 46 16.62 -19.14 -0.04
N LYS A 47 17.32 -19.96 0.77
CA LYS A 47 18.73 -20.36 0.57
C LYS A 47 19.66 -19.17 0.25
N GLY A 48 19.55 -18.07 1.00
CA GLY A 48 20.35 -16.86 0.78
C GLY A 48 19.80 -15.90 -0.26
N VAL A 49 18.78 -16.28 -1.04
CA VAL A 49 18.15 -15.41 -2.04
C VAL A 49 16.98 -14.66 -1.44
N LYS A 50 17.06 -13.32 -1.42
CA LYS A 50 16.04 -12.43 -0.86
C LYS A 50 15.03 -11.99 -1.91
N TYR A 51 13.77 -11.87 -1.52
CA TYR A 51 12.71 -11.43 -2.42
C TYR A 51 11.55 -10.77 -1.64
N SER A 52 10.92 -9.75 -2.23
CA SER A 52 9.73 -9.11 -1.64
C SER A 52 8.54 -10.09 -1.65
N ARG A 53 7.66 -10.11 -0.63
CA ARG A 53 6.57 -11.12 -0.53
C ARG A 53 5.16 -10.66 -0.91
N ALA A 54 4.70 -9.53 -0.36
CA ALA A 54 3.34 -9.02 -0.60
C ALA A 54 3.34 -7.77 -1.50
N SER A 55 3.88 -6.64 -1.05
CA SER A 55 4.27 -5.56 -1.97
C SER A 55 5.59 -5.92 -2.67
N TYR A 56 5.83 -5.42 -3.89
CA TYR A 56 7.06 -5.65 -4.67
C TYR A 56 7.66 -4.38 -5.29
N VAL A 57 6.90 -3.30 -5.33
CA VAL A 57 7.34 -1.95 -5.75
C VAL A 57 6.81 -0.91 -4.77
N LEU A 58 7.51 0.22 -4.70
CA LEU A 58 7.13 1.39 -3.92
C LEU A 58 6.83 2.53 -4.88
N GLY A 59 5.60 3.05 -4.90
CA GLY A 59 5.24 4.16 -5.81
C GLY A 59 4.21 5.16 -5.28
N LEU A 60 3.66 4.93 -4.07
CA LEU A 60 2.62 5.79 -3.48
C LEU A 60 3.02 6.38 -2.13
N PHE A 61 4.26 6.19 -1.68
CA PHE A 61 4.76 6.77 -0.42
C PHE A 61 5.17 8.22 -0.66
N PRO A 62 4.42 9.23 -0.14
CA PRO A 62 4.63 10.60 -0.54
C PRO A 62 6.00 11.14 -0.13
N LYS A 63 6.61 11.93 -1.02
CA LYS A 63 7.88 12.62 -0.76
C LYS A 63 7.80 13.53 0.48
N ARG A 64 6.66 14.21 0.67
CA ARG A 64 6.40 15.03 1.86
C ARG A 64 6.60 14.25 3.17
N ILE A 65 6.08 13.03 3.26
CA ILE A 65 6.25 12.21 4.48
C ILE A 65 7.70 11.76 4.61
N GLN A 66 8.36 11.37 3.52
CA GLN A 66 9.79 11.04 3.55
C GLN A 66 10.64 12.19 4.11
N GLU A 67 10.38 13.43 3.67
CA GLU A 67 11.04 14.65 4.15
C GLU A 67 10.72 14.94 5.64
N GLU A 68 9.45 14.90 6.03
CA GLU A 68 9.01 15.12 7.43
C GLU A 68 9.63 14.09 8.40
N LEU A 69 9.87 12.85 7.94
CA LEU A 69 10.50 11.79 8.75
C LEU A 69 12.03 11.81 8.67
N GLY A 70 12.61 12.48 7.67
CA GLY A 70 14.05 12.46 7.39
C GLY A 70 14.53 11.11 6.85
N ILE A 71 13.75 10.46 5.99
CA ILE A 71 14.04 9.14 5.43
C ILE A 71 14.09 9.24 3.90
N VAL A 72 15.07 8.58 3.29
CA VAL A 72 15.13 8.36 1.84
C VAL A 72 15.20 6.86 1.61
N PHE A 73 14.17 6.27 1.00
CA PHE A 73 14.17 4.84 0.71
C PHE A 73 15.14 4.52 -0.45
N PRO A 74 15.83 3.36 -0.41
CA PRO A 74 16.80 2.99 -1.44
C PRO A 74 16.09 2.41 -2.65
N THR A 75 15.33 3.24 -3.34
CA THR A 75 14.68 2.89 -4.61
C THR A 75 15.67 2.90 -5.76
N ILE A 76 15.47 2.03 -6.74
CA ILE A 76 16.17 2.03 -8.01
C ILE A 76 15.44 2.98 -8.95
N ASP A 77 16.15 4.00 -9.43
CA ASP A 77 15.63 4.93 -10.43
C ASP A 77 15.76 4.33 -11.83
N SER A 78 14.77 4.62 -12.67
CA SER A 78 14.73 4.24 -14.08
C SER A 78 14.13 5.39 -14.90
N ASP A 79 14.45 5.48 -16.19
CA ASP A 79 13.80 6.43 -17.09
C ASP A 79 12.36 6.03 -17.45
N ILE A 80 12.02 4.74 -17.28
CA ILE A 80 10.71 4.17 -17.60
C ILE A 80 9.99 3.74 -16.32
N ALA A 81 8.76 4.19 -16.15
CA ALA A 81 7.91 3.85 -15.01
C ALA A 81 7.34 2.43 -15.11
N ASP A 82 6.98 2.02 -16.33
CA ASP A 82 6.48 0.69 -16.65
C ASP A 82 6.65 0.42 -18.16
N VAL A 83 6.87 -0.84 -18.54
CA VAL A 83 6.67 -1.32 -19.91
C VAL A 83 5.38 -2.14 -19.98
N PHE A 84 4.34 -1.52 -20.52
CA PHE A 84 3.03 -2.13 -20.66
C PHE A 84 2.90 -2.85 -22.01
N VAL A 85 2.33 -4.06 -22.00
CA VAL A 85 2.05 -4.84 -23.20
C VAL A 85 0.55 -5.10 -23.30
N THR A 86 -0.09 -4.62 -24.37
CA THR A 86 -1.53 -4.83 -24.60
C THR A 86 -1.82 -6.30 -24.91
N GLU A 87 -3.08 -6.72 -24.80
CA GLU A 87 -3.50 -8.07 -25.20
C GLU A 87 -3.21 -8.36 -26.69
N GLU A 88 -3.19 -7.31 -27.54
CA GLU A 88 -2.81 -7.41 -28.96
C GLU A 88 -1.28 -7.45 -29.18
N GLY A 89 -0.48 -7.37 -28.11
CA GLY A 89 0.99 -7.44 -28.16
C GLY A 89 1.68 -6.10 -28.46
N LYS A 90 0.98 -4.96 -28.37
CA LYS A 90 1.62 -3.64 -28.52
C LYS A 90 2.44 -3.34 -27.28
N VAL A 91 3.72 -3.04 -27.48
CA VAL A 91 4.64 -2.63 -26.41
C VAL A 91 4.55 -1.10 -26.25
N VAL A 92 4.33 -0.67 -25.01
CA VAL A 92 4.14 0.73 -24.62
C VAL A 92 5.14 1.07 -23.53
N ASN A 93 6.10 1.94 -23.86
CA ASN A 93 7.05 2.44 -22.87
C ASN A 93 6.45 3.63 -22.11
N ILE A 94 6.06 3.43 -20.84
CA ILE A 94 5.54 4.50 -20.00
C ILE A 94 6.72 5.27 -19.40
N TRP A 95 7.26 6.21 -20.17
CA TRP A 95 8.38 7.04 -19.74
C TRP A 95 8.03 7.89 -18.53
N ARG A 96 8.99 8.11 -17.61
CA ARG A 96 8.86 9.15 -16.57
C ARG A 96 8.94 10.55 -17.17
N ASN A 97 9.82 10.72 -18.16
CA ASN A 97 9.88 11.95 -18.94
C ASN A 97 8.56 12.18 -19.70
N LYS A 98 7.93 13.32 -19.45
CA LYS A 98 6.62 13.67 -19.99
C LYS A 98 6.63 13.69 -21.52
N GLU A 99 7.59 14.37 -22.15
CA GLU A 99 7.64 14.53 -23.60
C GLU A 99 7.76 13.17 -24.31
N LYS A 100 8.68 12.32 -23.86
CA LYS A 100 8.84 10.95 -24.39
C LYS A 100 7.56 10.11 -24.23
N ARG A 101 6.90 10.20 -23.07
CA ARG A 101 5.65 9.47 -22.80
C ARG A 101 4.52 9.90 -23.73
N LEU A 102 4.34 11.22 -23.91
CA LEU A 102 3.31 11.77 -24.78
C LEU A 102 3.58 11.42 -26.25
N GLU A 103 4.83 11.45 -26.69
CA GLU A 103 5.23 11.02 -28.04
C GLU A 103 4.95 9.54 -28.28
N GLU A 104 5.32 8.67 -27.32
CA GLU A 104 5.08 7.23 -27.39
C GLU A 104 3.58 6.91 -27.53
N LEU A 105 2.75 7.47 -26.66
CA LEU A 105 1.31 7.21 -26.69
C LEU A 105 0.62 7.82 -27.92
N LYS A 106 1.09 8.98 -28.40
CA LYS A 106 0.64 9.57 -29.66
C LYS A 106 0.99 8.69 -30.87
N ARG A 107 2.20 8.12 -30.89
CA ARG A 107 2.65 7.19 -31.95
C ARG A 107 1.77 5.95 -32.02
N LEU A 108 1.20 5.54 -30.89
CA LEU A 108 0.27 4.42 -30.74
C LEU A 108 -1.21 4.82 -30.87
N GLY A 109 -1.51 6.01 -31.40
CA GLY A 109 -2.87 6.46 -31.70
C GLY A 109 -3.64 7.05 -30.50
N GLN A 110 -3.04 7.13 -29.32
CA GLN A 110 -3.70 7.62 -28.09
C GLN A 110 -3.68 9.15 -28.01
N TYR A 111 -4.26 9.83 -29.01
CA TYR A 111 -4.18 11.29 -29.18
C TYR A 111 -4.84 12.09 -28.05
N LYS A 112 -5.77 11.48 -27.30
CA LYS A 112 -6.46 12.12 -26.18
C LYS A 112 -5.77 11.90 -24.83
N TYR A 113 -4.80 10.99 -24.76
CA TYR A 113 -4.03 10.73 -23.53
C TYR A 113 -3.42 11.99 -22.88
N PRO A 114 -2.82 12.95 -23.63
CA PRO A 114 -2.23 14.14 -23.01
C PRO A 114 -3.23 14.92 -22.14
N LYS A 115 -4.51 14.98 -22.55
CA LYS A 115 -5.56 15.65 -21.77
C LYS A 115 -5.94 14.84 -20.53
N MET A 116 -6.07 13.52 -20.67
CA MET A 116 -6.34 12.62 -19.55
C MET A 116 -5.26 12.73 -18.47
N GLU A 117 -4.00 12.70 -18.88
CA GLU A 117 -2.87 12.83 -17.98
C GLU A 117 -2.88 14.16 -17.21
N GLU A 118 -3.14 15.27 -17.90
CA GLU A 118 -3.26 16.58 -17.27
C GLU A 118 -4.34 16.57 -16.18
N LEU A 119 -5.52 15.98 -16.48
CA LEU A 119 -6.61 15.84 -15.53
C LEU A 119 -6.23 14.96 -14.33
N LEU A 120 -5.55 13.82 -14.58
CA LEU A 120 -5.07 12.92 -13.52
C LEU A 120 -4.10 13.61 -12.57
N PHE A 121 -3.16 14.40 -13.09
CA PHE A 121 -2.23 15.13 -12.23
C PHE A 121 -2.90 16.30 -11.50
N LYS A 122 -3.80 17.04 -12.15
CA LYS A 122 -4.57 18.12 -11.51
C LYS A 122 -5.41 17.60 -10.35
N ILE A 123 -6.12 16.48 -10.52
CA ILE A 123 -6.90 15.92 -9.42
C ILE A 123 -5.99 15.40 -8.29
N LYS A 124 -4.86 14.74 -8.62
CA LYS A 124 -3.89 14.29 -7.62
C LYS A 124 -3.34 15.43 -6.79
N GLU A 125 -2.94 16.52 -7.43
CA GLU A 125 -2.45 17.72 -6.76
C GLU A 125 -3.52 18.30 -5.83
N LYS A 126 -4.76 18.43 -6.32
CA LYS A 126 -5.88 18.91 -5.51
C LYS A 126 -6.15 18.01 -4.29
N ILE A 127 -6.15 16.70 -4.47
CA ILE A 127 -6.30 15.72 -3.39
C ILE A 127 -5.17 15.88 -2.38
N GLU A 128 -3.92 15.95 -2.85
CA GLU A 128 -2.77 16.07 -1.97
C GLU A 128 -2.83 17.34 -1.12
N GLN A 129 -3.20 18.47 -1.71
CA GLN A 129 -3.25 19.77 -1.05
C GLN A 129 -4.41 19.89 -0.07
N GLU A 130 -5.60 19.41 -0.43
CA GLU A 130 -6.84 19.72 0.30
C GLU A 130 -7.39 18.56 1.12
N MET A 131 -7.08 17.31 0.76
CA MET A 131 -7.85 16.15 1.23
C MET A 131 -7.01 15.02 1.81
N GLN A 132 -5.77 14.83 1.35
CA GLN A 132 -4.93 13.69 1.74
C GLN A 132 -4.44 13.79 3.19
N TYR A 133 -4.01 14.98 3.60
CA TYR A 133 -3.31 15.22 4.87
C TYR A 133 -4.24 15.80 5.95
N VAL A 134 -5.39 15.16 6.16
CA VAL A 134 -6.45 15.63 7.06
C VAL A 134 -6.65 14.71 8.27
N ILE A 135 -7.04 15.29 9.41
CA ILE A 135 -7.43 14.53 10.62
C ILE A 135 -8.92 14.15 10.65
N LYS A 136 -9.72 14.72 9.75
CA LYS A 136 -11.12 14.37 9.51
C LYS A 136 -11.26 14.05 8.02
N PRO A 137 -11.39 12.76 7.65
CA PRO A 137 -11.58 12.38 6.25
C PRO A 137 -12.77 13.11 5.63
N PRO A 138 -12.65 13.61 4.39
CA PRO A 138 -13.76 14.22 3.68
C PRO A 138 -14.77 13.14 3.28
N SER A 139 -16.03 13.51 3.14
CA SER A 139 -17.04 12.67 2.50
C SER A 139 -16.91 12.73 0.97
N PHE A 140 -17.52 11.77 0.26
CA PHE A 140 -17.59 11.85 -1.20
C PHE A 140 -18.35 13.10 -1.69
N GLU A 141 -19.31 13.59 -0.90
CA GLU A 141 -20.03 14.82 -1.22
C GLU A 141 -19.13 16.06 -1.07
N ASP A 142 -18.23 16.06 -0.08
CA ASP A 142 -17.22 17.12 0.05
C ASP A 142 -16.25 17.10 -1.14
N PHE A 143 -15.86 15.90 -1.58
CA PHE A 143 -15.07 15.74 -2.80
C PHE A 143 -15.79 16.28 -4.02
N LYS A 144 -17.07 15.89 -4.22
CA LYS A 144 -17.90 16.35 -5.32
C LYS A 144 -17.99 17.88 -5.34
N LYS A 145 -18.34 18.51 -4.21
CA LYS A 145 -18.42 19.98 -4.11
C LYS A 145 -17.09 20.66 -4.40
N ALA A 146 -15.97 20.05 -3.99
CA ALA A 146 -14.65 20.63 -4.24
C ALA A 146 -14.29 20.64 -5.74
N VAL A 147 -14.87 19.74 -6.55
CA VAL A 147 -14.60 19.64 -7.99
C VAL A 147 -15.75 20.13 -8.88
N GLU A 148 -16.92 20.40 -8.31
CA GLU A 148 -18.12 20.85 -9.01
C GLU A 148 -17.87 22.14 -9.80
N GLY A 149 -18.36 22.19 -11.04
CA GLY A 149 -18.15 23.34 -11.93
C GLY A 149 -16.72 23.47 -12.46
N THR A 150 -15.84 22.51 -12.18
CA THR A 150 -14.50 22.41 -12.78
C THR A 150 -14.43 21.22 -13.74
N GLU A 151 -13.39 21.16 -14.58
CA GLU A 151 -13.14 19.98 -15.42
C GLU A 151 -12.88 18.69 -14.61
N LEU A 152 -12.57 18.80 -13.31
CA LEU A 152 -12.31 17.68 -12.42
C LEU A 152 -13.58 16.96 -11.96
N GLU A 153 -14.77 17.52 -12.19
CA GLU A 153 -16.05 16.86 -11.87
C GLU A 153 -16.17 15.50 -12.56
N ILE A 154 -15.46 15.28 -13.67
CA ILE A 154 -15.37 13.98 -14.36
C ILE A 154 -14.88 12.83 -13.45
N PHE A 155 -14.10 13.13 -12.41
CA PHE A 155 -13.61 12.13 -11.45
C PHE A 155 -14.70 11.57 -10.51
N THR A 156 -15.91 12.15 -10.55
CA THR A 156 -17.09 11.65 -9.84
C THR A 156 -17.86 10.59 -10.64
N GLN A 157 -17.58 10.47 -11.94
CA GLN A 157 -18.23 9.53 -12.85
C GLN A 157 -17.55 8.14 -12.80
N PRO A 158 -18.19 7.06 -13.28
CA PRO A 158 -17.55 5.73 -13.33
C PRO A 158 -16.23 5.73 -14.12
N SER A 159 -15.24 4.99 -13.62
CA SER A 159 -13.89 4.88 -14.20
C SER A 159 -13.92 4.43 -15.66
N ARG A 160 -14.80 3.48 -16.02
CA ARG A 160 -14.99 3.02 -17.40
C ARG A 160 -15.39 4.17 -18.33
N LYS A 161 -16.31 5.02 -17.88
CA LYS A 161 -16.77 6.16 -18.69
C LYS A 161 -15.64 7.15 -18.92
N PHE A 162 -14.89 7.46 -17.86
CA PHE A 162 -13.70 8.30 -17.96
C PHE A 162 -12.68 7.71 -18.93
N LEU A 163 -12.28 6.45 -18.78
CA LEU A 163 -11.24 5.82 -19.62
C LEU A 163 -11.66 5.76 -21.09
N ASN A 164 -12.90 5.38 -21.40
CA ASN A 164 -13.44 5.33 -22.76
C ASN A 164 -13.41 6.68 -23.49
N GLU A 165 -13.41 7.80 -22.75
CA GLU A 165 -13.34 9.13 -23.35
C GLU A 165 -11.95 9.43 -23.92
N TYR A 166 -10.89 8.85 -23.32
CA TYR A 166 -9.50 9.24 -23.56
C TYR A 166 -8.59 8.15 -24.12
N LEU A 167 -8.95 6.87 -23.99
CA LEU A 167 -8.11 5.74 -24.35
C LEU A 167 -8.89 4.65 -25.09
N ASP A 168 -8.23 4.03 -26.05
CA ASP A 168 -8.70 2.80 -26.66
C ASP A 168 -8.71 1.66 -25.61
N GLU A 169 -9.66 0.73 -25.76
CA GLU A 169 -9.95 -0.29 -24.74
C GLU A 169 -8.71 -1.13 -24.35
N GLU A 170 -7.86 -1.50 -25.32
CA GLU A 170 -6.66 -2.29 -25.09
C GLU A 170 -5.62 -1.60 -24.17
N PHE A 171 -5.68 -0.27 -24.00
CA PHE A 171 -4.76 0.50 -23.15
C PHE A 171 -5.28 0.70 -21.73
N GLN A 172 -6.57 0.47 -21.49
CA GLN A 172 -7.21 0.70 -20.21
C GLN A 172 -6.69 -0.19 -19.07
N PRO A 173 -6.28 -1.46 -19.29
CA PRO A 173 -5.77 -2.32 -18.22
C PRO A 173 -4.55 -1.76 -17.48
N TYR A 174 -3.77 -0.88 -18.11
CA TYR A 174 -2.66 -0.20 -17.42
C TYR A 174 -3.14 0.78 -16.33
N PHE A 175 -4.33 1.38 -16.50
CA PHE A 175 -4.85 2.42 -15.60
C PHE A 175 -5.90 1.89 -14.60
N SER A 176 -6.42 0.69 -14.82
CA SER A 176 -7.56 0.18 -14.07
C SER A 176 -7.52 -1.33 -13.91
N TYR A 177 -7.66 -1.78 -12.66
CA TYR A 177 -8.02 -3.17 -12.39
C TYR A 177 -9.50 -3.41 -12.70
N GLY A 178 -9.89 -4.65 -12.98
CA GLY A 178 -11.26 -5.00 -13.36
C GLY A 178 -12.33 -4.52 -12.35
N PHE A 179 -12.01 -4.53 -11.04
CA PHE A 179 -12.95 -4.07 -10.00
C PHE A 179 -13.15 -2.54 -9.97
N MET A 180 -12.27 -1.77 -10.62
CA MET A 180 -12.30 -0.31 -10.58
C MET A 180 -13.26 0.30 -11.61
N TYR A 181 -13.63 -0.43 -12.67
CA TYR A 181 -14.38 0.13 -13.79
C TYR A 181 -15.69 0.82 -13.40
N ASP A 182 -16.39 0.30 -12.40
CA ASP A 182 -17.67 0.85 -11.93
C ASP A 182 -17.52 1.80 -10.73
N LEU A 183 -16.29 2.00 -10.25
CA LEU A 183 -15.98 2.96 -9.18
C LEU A 183 -15.80 4.37 -9.75
N PRO A 184 -15.97 5.42 -8.92
CA PRO A 184 -15.63 6.78 -9.34
C PRO A 184 -14.21 6.87 -9.91
N ALA A 185 -14.03 7.58 -11.02
CA ALA A 185 -12.78 7.72 -11.75
C ALA A 185 -11.65 8.30 -10.89
N TYR A 186 -11.96 8.94 -9.77
CA TYR A 186 -11.00 9.27 -8.70
C TYR A 186 -10.06 8.09 -8.38
N VAL A 187 -10.56 6.85 -8.36
CA VAL A 187 -9.75 5.67 -8.00
C VAL A 187 -8.65 5.42 -9.03
N VAL A 188 -8.89 5.71 -10.32
CA VAL A 188 -7.84 5.70 -11.36
C VAL A 188 -6.73 6.68 -11.00
N ALA A 189 -7.09 7.90 -10.61
CA ALA A 189 -6.12 8.89 -10.19
C ALA A 189 -5.40 8.50 -8.90
N TYR A 190 -6.04 7.82 -7.97
CA TYR A 190 -5.39 7.33 -6.75
C TYR A 190 -4.27 6.33 -7.07
N TYR A 191 -4.55 5.32 -7.90
CA TYR A 191 -3.60 4.24 -8.22
C TYR A 191 -2.55 4.62 -9.25
N PHE A 192 -2.85 5.52 -10.18
CA PHE A 192 -1.89 5.93 -11.20
C PHE A 192 -0.62 6.50 -10.55
N SER A 193 0.56 5.99 -10.87
CA SER A 193 1.81 6.55 -10.40
C SER A 193 2.90 6.34 -11.44
N LEU A 194 3.74 7.35 -11.63
CA LEU A 194 4.96 7.24 -12.42
C LEU A 194 6.18 6.90 -11.54
N ASP A 195 5.98 6.81 -10.23
CA ASP A 195 7.02 6.59 -9.24
C ASP A 195 7.12 5.14 -8.77
N TRP A 196 6.47 4.20 -9.46
CA TRP A 196 6.64 2.77 -9.18
C TRP A 196 8.11 2.37 -9.33
N LYS A 197 8.77 2.08 -8.22
CA LYS A 197 10.21 1.77 -8.18
C LYS A 197 10.48 0.48 -7.40
N ILE A 198 11.50 -0.24 -7.83
CA ILE A 198 12.05 -1.38 -7.11
C ILE A 198 12.80 -0.85 -5.88
N VAL A 199 12.63 -1.50 -4.73
CA VAL A 199 13.37 -1.17 -3.51
C VAL A 199 14.59 -2.10 -3.39
N LYS A 200 15.78 -1.52 -3.35
CA LYS A 200 17.04 -2.24 -3.15
C LYS A 200 17.05 -2.96 -1.80
N GLY A 201 17.39 -4.25 -1.81
CA GLY A 201 17.30 -5.18 -0.70
C GLY A 201 15.90 -5.76 -0.47
N GLY A 202 14.93 -5.41 -1.33
CA GLY A 202 13.53 -5.82 -1.24
C GLY A 202 12.67 -4.92 -0.34
N MET A 203 11.35 -5.10 -0.41
CA MET A 203 10.35 -4.23 0.23
C MET A 203 10.45 -4.16 1.76
N GLY A 204 10.98 -5.19 2.42
CA GLY A 204 11.26 -5.20 3.87
C GLY A 204 12.10 -4.02 4.35
N LYS A 205 12.94 -3.47 3.46
CA LYS A 205 13.78 -2.30 3.75
C LYS A 205 12.98 -1.07 4.17
N VAL A 206 11.75 -0.91 3.65
CA VAL A 206 10.86 0.20 4.03
C VAL A 206 10.54 0.15 5.52
N GLY A 207 10.12 -1.02 6.01
CA GLY A 207 9.83 -1.25 7.43
C GLY A 207 11.06 -1.10 8.31
N GLU A 208 12.19 -1.66 7.89
CA GLU A 208 13.46 -1.57 8.62
C GLU A 208 13.93 -0.12 8.81
N MET A 209 13.85 0.71 7.76
CA MET A 209 14.29 2.11 7.83
C MET A 209 13.36 2.96 8.70
N LEU A 210 12.04 2.79 8.57
CA LEU A 210 11.07 3.44 9.45
C LEU A 210 11.29 3.04 10.91
N MET A 211 11.51 1.75 11.18
CA MET A 211 11.79 1.26 12.52
C MET A 211 13.11 1.80 13.08
N SER A 212 14.17 1.86 12.26
CA SER A 212 15.45 2.45 12.64
C SER A 212 15.28 3.91 13.05
N ARG A 213 14.52 4.68 12.26
CA ARG A 213 14.20 6.08 12.58
C ARG A 213 13.40 6.21 13.89
N ALA A 214 12.40 5.35 14.09
CA ALA A 214 11.61 5.32 15.31
C ALA A 214 12.49 5.02 16.55
N ARG A 215 13.41 4.06 16.46
CA ARG A 215 14.36 3.74 17.55
C ARG A 215 15.27 4.90 17.91
N GLN A 216 15.76 5.66 16.92
CA GLN A 216 16.57 6.86 17.16
C GLN A 216 15.81 7.94 17.96
N LEU A 217 14.47 7.94 17.90
CA LEU A 217 13.60 8.83 18.65
C LEU A 217 13.12 8.22 19.98
N GLY A 218 13.65 7.06 20.39
CA GLY A 218 13.32 6.43 21.67
C GLY A 218 12.05 5.58 21.67
N VAL A 219 11.53 5.19 20.50
CA VAL A 219 10.41 4.24 20.41
C VAL A 219 10.86 2.84 20.83
N ASP A 220 10.14 2.24 21.77
CA ASP A 220 10.35 0.86 22.21
C ASP A 220 9.60 -0.11 21.29
N PHE A 221 10.15 -1.32 21.15
CA PHE A 221 9.57 -2.37 20.31
C PHE A 221 9.49 -3.70 21.07
N LEU A 222 8.37 -4.39 20.90
CA LEU A 222 8.15 -5.74 21.40
C LEU A 222 7.66 -6.65 20.26
N PHE A 223 8.57 -7.48 19.73
CA PHE A 223 8.29 -8.46 18.67
C PHE A 223 7.87 -9.81 19.24
N ASN A 224 7.44 -10.72 18.37
CA ASN A 224 6.99 -12.07 18.71
C ASN A 224 5.89 -12.06 19.78
N THR A 225 5.06 -11.02 19.79
CA THR A 225 4.06 -10.80 20.83
C THR A 225 2.74 -10.45 20.18
N LYS A 226 1.75 -11.36 20.31
CA LYS A 226 0.41 -11.10 19.81
C LYS A 226 -0.39 -10.37 20.88
N ILE A 227 -1.24 -9.44 20.44
CA ILE A 227 -2.24 -8.83 21.30
C ILE A 227 -3.52 -9.66 21.21
N SER A 228 -4.00 -10.11 22.37
CA SER A 228 -5.24 -10.87 22.50
C SER A 228 -6.44 -9.95 22.71
N GLU A 229 -6.25 -8.81 23.38
CA GLU A 229 -7.31 -7.92 23.81
C GLU A 229 -6.81 -6.47 23.98
N ILE A 230 -7.66 -5.48 23.66
CA ILE A 230 -7.51 -4.08 24.08
C ILE A 230 -8.28 -3.93 25.40
N VAL A 231 -7.58 -3.56 26.46
CA VAL A 231 -8.17 -3.46 27.81
C VAL A 231 -9.00 -2.18 27.91
N ILE A 232 -10.30 -2.33 28.06
CA ILE A 232 -11.27 -1.23 28.08
C ILE A 232 -11.97 -1.17 29.45
N LYS A 233 -12.00 0.03 30.05
CA LYS A 233 -12.71 0.31 31.31
C LYS A 233 -13.54 1.57 31.13
N ASP A 234 -14.83 1.53 31.45
CA ASP A 234 -15.76 2.66 31.34
C ASP A 234 -15.72 3.36 29.96
N ASN A 235 -15.67 2.56 28.89
CA ASN A 235 -15.55 3.03 27.50
C ASN A 235 -14.25 3.81 27.19
N VAL A 236 -13.19 3.56 27.95
CA VAL A 236 -11.83 4.12 27.75
C VAL A 236 -10.84 2.97 27.54
N ALA A 237 -10.03 3.03 26.48
CA ALA A 237 -8.90 2.13 26.31
C ALA A 237 -7.78 2.49 27.30
N THR A 238 -7.28 1.50 28.03
CA THR A 238 -6.30 1.67 29.13
C THR A 238 -5.02 0.87 28.94
N GLY A 239 -4.90 0.16 27.82
CA GLY A 239 -3.75 -0.67 27.50
C GLY A 239 -4.15 -1.87 26.64
N VAL A 240 -3.27 -2.87 26.62
CA VAL A 240 -3.46 -4.10 25.85
C VAL A 240 -3.06 -5.32 26.68
N ARG A 241 -3.70 -6.45 26.40
CA ARG A 241 -3.32 -7.78 26.89
C ARG A 241 -2.64 -8.55 25.77
N THR A 242 -1.50 -9.15 26.11
CA THR A 242 -0.78 -10.03 25.20
C THR A 242 -1.35 -11.46 25.23
N ASP A 243 -0.92 -12.32 24.32
CA ASP A 243 -1.31 -13.73 24.25
C ASP A 243 -0.77 -14.60 25.41
N ASN A 244 0.13 -14.08 26.23
CA ASN A 244 0.59 -14.69 27.48
C ASN A 244 -0.03 -14.05 28.74
N ASP A 245 -1.17 -13.38 28.58
CA ASP A 245 -1.94 -12.70 29.64
C ASP A 245 -1.26 -11.51 30.32
N LYS A 246 -0.05 -11.11 29.91
CA LYS A 246 0.58 -9.89 30.40
C LYS A 246 -0.18 -8.66 29.91
N ILE A 247 -0.50 -7.76 30.84
CA ILE A 247 -1.09 -6.45 30.56
C ILE A 247 0.01 -5.40 30.43
N VAL A 248 -0.08 -4.58 29.40
CA VAL A 248 0.74 -3.38 29.22
C VAL A 248 -0.17 -2.16 29.21
N GLU A 249 0.00 -1.28 30.20
CA GLU A 249 -0.84 -0.10 30.38
C GLU A 249 -0.37 1.08 29.52
N SER A 250 -1.34 1.81 28.96
CA SER A 250 -1.10 3.07 28.27
C SER A 250 -2.27 4.03 28.41
N LYS A 251 -2.04 5.32 28.16
CA LYS A 251 -3.15 6.29 28.06
C LYS A 251 -3.89 6.14 26.74
N ILE A 252 -3.18 5.78 25.67
CA ILE A 252 -3.67 5.70 24.30
C ILE A 252 -3.29 4.35 23.70
N VAL A 253 -4.21 3.77 22.93
CA VAL A 253 -3.96 2.59 22.10
C VAL A 253 -4.27 2.94 20.64
N ILE A 254 -3.36 2.59 19.73
CA ILE A 254 -3.55 2.70 18.29
C ILE A 254 -3.58 1.29 17.70
N ASN A 255 -4.66 0.92 17.01
CA ASN A 255 -4.67 -0.28 16.18
C ASN A 255 -4.15 0.05 14.77
N ALA A 256 -2.96 -0.43 14.42
CA ALA A 256 -2.38 -0.31 13.08
C ALA A 256 -2.57 -1.57 12.21
N ALA A 257 -3.11 -2.64 12.80
CA ALA A 257 -3.56 -3.84 12.09
C ALA A 257 -4.88 -3.56 11.34
N SER A 258 -5.43 -4.57 10.65
CA SER A 258 -6.74 -4.42 10.01
C SER A 258 -7.80 -3.99 11.04
N PRO A 259 -8.62 -2.97 10.75
CA PRO A 259 -9.68 -2.52 11.66
C PRO A 259 -10.76 -3.59 11.87
N VAL A 260 -10.90 -4.55 10.96
CA VAL A 260 -11.79 -5.73 11.10
C VAL A 260 -11.46 -6.52 12.37
N LEU A 261 -10.18 -6.55 12.78
CA LEU A 261 -9.75 -7.25 13.99
C LEU A 261 -10.25 -6.59 15.28
N LEU A 262 -10.72 -5.33 15.24
CA LEU A 262 -11.25 -4.65 16.42
C LEU A 262 -12.46 -5.36 17.02
N ASN A 263 -13.25 -6.07 16.22
CA ASN A 263 -14.33 -6.90 16.74
C ASN A 263 -13.81 -7.93 17.74
N LYS A 264 -12.74 -8.65 17.39
CA LYS A 264 -12.10 -9.60 18.30
C LYS A 264 -11.36 -8.89 19.44
N LEU A 265 -10.55 -7.90 19.12
CA LEU A 265 -9.67 -7.23 20.09
C LEU A 265 -10.45 -6.44 21.16
N THR A 266 -11.69 -6.04 20.89
CA THR A 266 -12.55 -5.32 21.85
C THR A 266 -13.67 -6.19 22.42
N ASN A 267 -13.58 -7.52 22.26
CA ASN A 267 -14.60 -8.48 22.70
C ASN A 267 -16.02 -8.12 22.21
N GLY A 268 -16.14 -7.65 20.97
CA GLY A 268 -17.40 -7.33 20.32
C GLY A 268 -17.96 -5.94 20.59
N LEU A 269 -17.28 -5.10 21.38
CA LEU A 269 -17.70 -3.72 21.65
C LEU A 269 -17.69 -2.83 20.40
N LEU A 270 -16.69 -3.03 19.54
CA LEU A 270 -16.61 -2.38 18.23
C LEU A 270 -16.88 -3.39 17.12
N LYS A 271 -17.70 -3.03 16.14
CA LYS A 271 -17.96 -3.86 14.97
C LYS A 271 -17.53 -3.13 13.72
N VAL A 272 -16.53 -3.66 13.05
CA VAL A 272 -16.10 -3.22 11.71
C VAL A 272 -16.48 -4.31 10.73
N HIS A 273 -17.45 -4.00 9.87
CA HIS A 273 -17.93 -4.94 8.87
C HIS A 273 -17.01 -4.92 7.66
N HIS A 274 -16.49 -6.08 7.29
CA HIS A 274 -15.92 -6.32 5.98
C HIS A 274 -16.94 -7.16 5.20
N PRO A 275 -17.22 -6.84 3.93
CA PRO A 275 -18.19 -7.60 3.14
C PRO A 275 -17.76 -9.07 3.01
N GLU A 276 -18.75 -9.95 2.89
CA GLU A 276 -18.57 -11.40 2.77
C GLU A 276 -18.05 -11.83 1.38
N PHE A 277 -16.98 -11.19 0.90
CA PHE A 277 -16.26 -11.65 -0.28
C PHE A 277 -14.76 -11.74 0.04
N ARG A 278 -14.11 -12.70 -0.62
CA ARG A 278 -12.66 -12.89 -0.57
C ARG A 278 -12.07 -12.52 -1.92
N PRO A 279 -11.10 -11.59 -1.99
CA PRO A 279 -10.39 -11.31 -3.22
C PRO A 279 -9.73 -12.56 -3.80
N ARG A 280 -9.74 -12.71 -5.13
CA ARG A 280 -9.16 -13.87 -5.85
C ARG A 280 -7.81 -13.58 -6.50
N TRP A 281 -7.07 -12.60 -5.97
CA TRP A 281 -5.73 -12.32 -6.46
C TRP A 281 -4.76 -13.44 -6.09
N LYS A 282 -3.74 -13.60 -6.93
CA LYS A 282 -2.60 -14.47 -6.71
C LYS A 282 -1.34 -13.68 -7.01
N ARG A 283 -0.27 -14.04 -6.32
CA ARG A 283 1.05 -13.48 -6.56
C ARG A 283 2.09 -14.56 -6.32
N ASP A 284 2.88 -14.85 -7.34
CA ASP A 284 3.97 -15.81 -7.26
C ASP A 284 5.32 -15.10 -7.33
N THR A 285 6.23 -15.48 -6.45
CA THR A 285 7.64 -15.04 -6.53
C THR A 285 8.53 -16.24 -6.77
N LEU A 286 9.29 -16.19 -7.85
CA LEU A 286 10.12 -17.25 -8.36
C LEU A 286 11.57 -16.99 -7.98
N VAL A 287 12.20 -17.97 -7.32
CA VAL A 287 13.65 -18.04 -7.20
C VAL A 287 14.16 -18.99 -8.27
N LEU A 288 15.17 -18.53 -9.02
CA LEU A 288 15.62 -19.15 -10.26
C LEU A 288 17.11 -19.51 -10.17
N ARG A 289 17.52 -20.55 -10.90
CA ARG A 289 18.94 -20.87 -11.09
C ARG A 289 19.64 -19.87 -12.02
N GLU A 290 18.90 -19.34 -12.98
CA GLU A 290 19.26 -18.29 -13.94
C GLU A 290 17.97 -17.64 -14.47
N LEU A 291 18.05 -16.42 -15.00
CA LEU A 291 16.86 -15.74 -15.55
C LEU A 291 16.35 -16.45 -16.82
N PRO A 292 15.02 -16.49 -17.07
CA PRO A 292 14.46 -17.02 -18.32
C PRO A 292 14.86 -16.19 -19.54
N ASN A 293 14.63 -16.72 -20.73
CA ASN A 293 14.79 -15.95 -21.95
C ASN A 293 13.73 -14.85 -22.00
N LEU A 294 14.16 -13.61 -21.84
CA LEU A 294 13.28 -12.44 -21.82
C LEU A 294 13.10 -11.87 -23.22
N PRO A 295 11.90 -11.40 -23.61
CA PRO A 295 11.70 -10.62 -24.83
C PRO A 295 12.61 -9.37 -24.89
N ASP A 296 12.94 -8.89 -26.09
CA ASP A 296 13.85 -7.75 -26.29
C ASP A 296 13.43 -6.46 -25.58
N TYR A 297 12.13 -6.18 -25.57
CA TYR A 297 11.60 -5.01 -24.89
C TYR A 297 11.78 -5.10 -23.36
N MET A 298 11.84 -6.31 -22.79
CA MET A 298 12.14 -6.49 -21.37
C MET A 298 13.62 -6.36 -21.07
N ARG A 299 14.48 -6.97 -21.91
CA ARG A 299 15.94 -6.93 -21.75
C ARG A 299 16.49 -5.51 -21.69
N SER A 300 15.84 -4.59 -22.38
CA SER A 300 16.25 -3.17 -22.46
C SER A 300 15.92 -2.36 -21.20
N HIS A 301 15.03 -2.85 -20.33
CA HIS A 301 14.41 -2.07 -19.25
C HIS A 301 14.23 -2.88 -17.94
N LEU A 302 15.23 -3.68 -17.58
CA LEU A 302 15.17 -4.59 -16.40
C LEU A 302 15.09 -3.87 -15.03
N ASP A 303 15.25 -2.56 -15.03
CA ASP A 303 15.17 -1.64 -13.89
C ASP A 303 13.73 -1.16 -13.59
N THR A 304 12.73 -1.67 -14.32
CA THR A 304 11.33 -1.23 -14.18
C THR A 304 10.30 -2.33 -13.90
N LEU A 305 9.04 -1.92 -13.80
CA LEU A 305 7.84 -2.76 -13.77
C LEU A 305 7.41 -3.13 -15.19
N PHE A 306 6.84 -4.32 -15.36
CA PHE A 306 6.23 -4.74 -16.61
C PHE A 306 4.77 -5.09 -16.39
N THR A 307 3.84 -4.32 -16.94
CA THR A 307 2.43 -4.70 -16.98
C THR A 307 2.18 -5.57 -18.21
N LEU A 308 2.10 -6.90 -18.01
CA LEU A 308 1.92 -7.88 -19.07
C LEU A 308 0.49 -8.47 -19.04
N PRO A 309 0.03 -9.16 -20.11
CA PRO A 309 -1.24 -9.88 -20.09
C PRO A 309 -1.36 -10.95 -18.99
N ILE A 310 -0.22 -11.39 -18.43
CA ILE A 310 -0.11 -12.33 -17.31
C ILE A 310 -0.06 -11.65 -15.93
N GLY A 311 -0.26 -10.34 -15.88
CA GLY A 311 -0.12 -9.50 -14.69
C GLY A 311 1.20 -8.73 -14.63
N GLU A 312 1.39 -8.05 -13.50
CA GLU A 312 2.56 -7.20 -13.28
C GLU A 312 3.79 -8.05 -12.94
N VAL A 313 4.91 -7.80 -13.62
CA VAL A 313 6.17 -8.55 -13.46
C VAL A 313 7.31 -7.62 -13.08
N THR A 314 8.16 -8.06 -12.15
CA THR A 314 9.46 -7.42 -11.86
C THR A 314 10.58 -8.45 -11.81
N ILE A 315 11.79 -8.03 -12.18
CA ILE A 315 12.99 -8.87 -12.12
C ILE A 315 14.05 -8.13 -11.28
N PRO A 316 13.81 -7.94 -9.97
CA PRO A 316 14.64 -7.05 -9.16
C PRO A 316 16.09 -7.51 -9.07
N SER A 317 16.36 -8.81 -9.18
CA SER A 317 17.73 -9.35 -9.19
C SER A 317 18.55 -8.93 -10.41
N ALA A 318 17.92 -8.46 -11.48
CA ALA A 318 18.64 -7.97 -12.65
C ALA A 318 19.38 -6.65 -12.38
N VAL A 319 18.95 -5.91 -11.35
CA VAL A 319 19.47 -4.58 -11.00
C VAL A 319 19.89 -4.47 -9.53
N ASP A 320 19.65 -5.51 -8.73
CA ASP A 320 20.03 -5.57 -7.33
C ASP A 320 20.74 -6.88 -6.97
N ASN A 321 22.06 -6.85 -7.05
CA ASN A 321 22.93 -7.95 -6.65
C ASN A 321 22.84 -8.29 -5.15
N SER A 322 22.32 -7.38 -4.31
CA SER A 322 22.20 -7.63 -2.86
C SER A 322 21.13 -8.67 -2.52
N LEU A 323 20.30 -9.07 -3.49
CA LEU A 323 19.33 -10.15 -3.34
C LEU A 323 19.95 -11.55 -3.31
N GLY A 324 21.23 -11.70 -3.69
CA GLY A 324 21.96 -12.95 -3.53
C GLY A 324 21.59 -14.07 -4.51
N GLY A 325 20.76 -13.81 -5.52
CA GLY A 325 20.39 -14.77 -6.56
C GLY A 325 19.36 -14.21 -7.53
N HIS A 326 18.81 -15.06 -8.41
CA HIS A 326 17.86 -14.65 -9.43
C HIS A 326 16.41 -14.73 -8.94
N VAL A 327 15.68 -13.63 -9.08
CA VAL A 327 14.32 -13.44 -8.59
C VAL A 327 13.45 -12.81 -9.67
N MET A 328 12.28 -13.40 -9.90
CA MET A 328 11.20 -12.83 -10.71
C MET A 328 9.93 -12.83 -9.88
N THR A 329 9.22 -11.71 -9.84
CA THR A 329 7.90 -11.60 -9.20
C THR A 329 6.85 -11.44 -10.26
N ILE A 330 5.69 -12.11 -10.08
CA ILE A 330 4.50 -11.94 -10.91
C ILE A 330 3.29 -11.68 -9.99
N MET A 331 2.55 -10.59 -10.22
CA MET A 331 1.21 -10.38 -9.70
C MET A 331 0.21 -11.17 -10.56
N GLY A 332 0.28 -12.48 -10.40
CA GLY A 332 -0.38 -13.49 -11.20
C GLY A 332 0.13 -14.86 -10.76
N SER A 333 -0.03 -15.87 -11.61
CA SER A 333 0.41 -17.24 -11.30
C SER A 333 1.67 -17.65 -12.07
N TYR A 334 2.44 -18.56 -11.46
CA TYR A 334 3.52 -19.27 -12.15
C TYR A 334 3.01 -20.01 -13.39
N GLU A 335 1.78 -20.54 -13.34
CA GLU A 335 1.18 -21.26 -14.45
C GLU A 335 0.98 -20.39 -15.70
N GLU A 336 0.56 -19.13 -15.54
CA GLU A 336 0.49 -18.17 -16.65
C GLU A 336 1.90 -17.72 -17.08
N ALA A 337 2.81 -17.51 -16.11
CA ALA A 337 4.16 -17.08 -16.40
C ALA A 337 4.96 -18.08 -17.25
N LYS A 338 4.77 -19.40 -17.08
CA LYS A 338 5.47 -20.41 -17.90
C LYS A 338 4.97 -20.48 -19.34
N GLU A 339 3.75 -20.05 -19.62
CA GLU A 339 3.22 -19.94 -20.98
C GLU A 339 3.87 -18.75 -21.70
N PHE A 340 4.11 -17.67 -20.96
CA PHE A 340 4.76 -16.46 -21.48
C PHE A 340 6.29 -16.61 -21.61
N PHE A 341 6.94 -17.34 -20.69
CA PHE A 341 8.38 -17.60 -20.66
C PHE A 341 8.66 -19.10 -20.84
N PRO A 342 8.81 -19.61 -22.08
CA PRO A 342 8.79 -21.05 -22.36
C PRO A 342 9.90 -21.88 -21.69
N ASP A 343 11.02 -21.26 -21.32
CA ASP A 343 12.14 -21.91 -20.64
C ASP A 343 12.11 -21.76 -19.10
N LEU A 344 11.09 -21.09 -18.56
CA LEU A 344 10.97 -20.79 -17.12
C LEU A 344 10.91 -22.05 -16.25
N GLU A 345 10.16 -23.07 -16.68
CA GLU A 345 10.01 -24.33 -15.95
C GLU A 345 11.36 -25.02 -15.68
N LYS A 346 12.29 -24.92 -16.63
CA LYS A 346 13.63 -25.50 -16.49
C LYS A 346 14.53 -24.70 -15.56
N LYS A 347 14.14 -23.49 -15.16
CA LYS A 347 14.98 -22.53 -14.42
C LYS A 347 14.53 -22.30 -12.99
N VAL A 348 13.24 -22.43 -12.69
CA VAL A 348 12.69 -22.30 -11.33
C VAL A 348 13.27 -23.35 -10.38
N ILE A 349 13.65 -22.91 -9.18
CA ILE A 349 14.11 -23.77 -8.09
C ILE A 349 13.26 -23.64 -6.82
N TYR A 350 12.46 -22.57 -6.72
CA TYR A 350 11.49 -22.36 -5.64
C TYR A 350 10.44 -21.33 -6.05
N ILE A 351 9.23 -21.49 -5.54
CA ILE A 351 8.09 -20.60 -5.76
C ILE A 351 7.48 -20.26 -4.39
N ASP A 352 7.48 -18.98 -4.02
CA ASP A 352 6.64 -18.49 -2.92
C ASP A 352 5.31 -18.00 -3.51
N ARG A 353 4.27 -18.81 -3.32
CA ARG A 353 2.91 -18.46 -3.72
C ARG A 353 2.23 -17.68 -2.61
N LEU A 354 1.64 -16.54 -2.91
CA LEU A 354 0.84 -15.76 -1.98
C LEU A 354 -0.54 -15.52 -2.59
N ASP A 355 -1.58 -15.85 -1.82
CA ASP A 355 -2.98 -15.60 -2.16
C ASP A 355 -3.72 -15.02 -0.94
N ALA A 356 -5.01 -14.74 -1.09
CA ALA A 356 -5.82 -14.19 0.00
C ALA A 356 -5.85 -15.07 1.26
N TYR A 357 -5.81 -16.41 1.14
CA TYR A 357 -5.85 -17.30 2.30
C TYR A 357 -4.51 -17.31 3.05
N LYS A 358 -3.41 -17.38 2.31
CA LYS A 358 -2.06 -17.33 2.87
C LYS A 358 -1.77 -15.95 3.46
N LEU A 359 -2.24 -14.87 2.83
CA LEU A 359 -2.13 -13.52 3.37
C LEU A 359 -2.83 -13.41 4.73
N GLU A 360 -4.07 -13.87 4.82
CA GLU A 360 -4.82 -13.83 6.09
C GLU A 360 -4.11 -14.60 7.19
N ARG A 361 -3.60 -15.80 6.89
CA ARG A 361 -2.89 -16.63 7.86
C ARG A 361 -1.55 -16.02 8.31
N GLU A 362 -0.76 -15.47 7.39
CA GLU A 362 0.63 -15.07 7.65
C GLU A 362 0.77 -13.59 8.06
N TYR A 363 -0.14 -12.73 7.62
CA TYR A 363 -0.14 -11.29 7.91
C TYR A 363 -1.29 -10.86 8.82
N ASN A 364 -2.15 -11.80 9.25
CA ASN A 364 -3.35 -11.50 10.03
C ASN A 364 -4.22 -10.42 9.36
N ALA A 365 -4.39 -10.56 8.04
CA ALA A 365 -5.17 -9.67 7.19
C ALA A 365 -6.53 -10.34 6.88
N PRO A 366 -7.61 -10.03 7.62
CA PRO A 366 -8.91 -10.69 7.46
C PRO A 366 -9.37 -10.71 6.00
N TYR A 367 -9.93 -11.83 5.58
CA TYR A 367 -10.39 -12.08 4.20
C TYR A 367 -9.28 -12.02 3.13
N GLY A 368 -8.02 -11.79 3.50
CA GLY A 368 -6.94 -11.61 2.54
C GLY A 368 -7.03 -10.33 1.73
N ASP A 369 -7.67 -9.29 2.26
CA ASP A 369 -7.69 -7.97 1.63
C ASP A 369 -6.38 -7.23 1.89
N MET A 370 -5.58 -7.02 0.82
CA MET A 370 -4.30 -6.31 0.87
C MET A 370 -4.46 -4.83 1.30
N ASN A 371 -5.66 -4.27 1.16
CA ASN A 371 -5.98 -2.92 1.59
C ASN A 371 -6.62 -2.90 3.00
N HIS A 372 -6.73 -4.05 3.68
CA HIS A 372 -7.43 -4.29 4.96
C HIS A 372 -8.96 -4.08 4.94
N MET A 373 -9.44 -3.19 4.08
CA MET A 373 -10.84 -2.92 3.80
C MET A 373 -10.99 -2.73 2.29
N PRO A 374 -12.16 -3.03 1.71
CA PRO A 374 -12.34 -2.93 0.27
C PRO A 374 -12.15 -1.51 -0.25
N MET A 375 -11.88 -1.36 -1.54
CA MET A 375 -11.66 -0.06 -2.19
C MET A 375 -12.85 0.35 -3.07
N TYR A 376 -14.08 0.04 -2.67
CA TYR A 376 -15.32 0.44 -3.35
C TYR A 376 -15.99 1.63 -2.66
N THR A 377 -16.92 2.30 -3.33
CA THR A 377 -17.54 3.57 -2.91
C THR A 377 -17.94 3.65 -1.42
N GLU A 378 -18.50 2.59 -0.83
CA GLU A 378 -18.88 2.55 0.58
C GLU A 378 -17.70 2.69 1.56
N TYR A 379 -16.52 2.20 1.17
CA TYR A 379 -15.29 2.11 1.98
C TYR A 379 -14.20 3.09 1.54
N LEU A 380 -14.57 4.09 0.74
CA LEU A 380 -13.74 5.24 0.39
C LEU A 380 -14.11 6.44 1.30
N PHE A 381 -13.30 7.50 1.25
CA PHE A 381 -13.63 8.76 1.94
C PHE A 381 -13.87 8.56 3.45
N ASP A 382 -14.87 9.24 4.02
CA ASP A 382 -15.27 9.16 5.42
C ASP A 382 -15.90 7.82 5.83
N GLY A 383 -16.19 6.93 4.87
CA GLY A 383 -16.69 5.57 5.11
C GLY A 383 -15.63 4.58 5.60
N ARG A 384 -14.34 4.95 5.57
CA ARG A 384 -13.22 4.05 5.85
C ARG A 384 -12.65 4.20 7.27
N PRO A 385 -12.69 3.17 8.14
CA PRO A 385 -13.32 1.85 7.97
C PRO A 385 -14.81 1.82 8.33
N VAL A 386 -15.26 2.79 9.11
CA VAL A 386 -16.65 2.97 9.52
C VAL A 386 -16.98 4.44 9.45
N LYS A 387 -18.13 4.76 8.84
CA LYS A 387 -18.55 6.15 8.66
C LYS A 387 -18.55 6.92 9.98
N GLY A 388 -17.84 8.05 9.98
CA GLY A 388 -17.77 8.97 11.12
C GLY A 388 -16.64 8.70 12.13
N TRP A 389 -15.91 7.57 12.05
CA TRP A 389 -14.77 7.33 12.95
C TRP A 389 -13.54 8.17 12.57
N GLY A 390 -13.23 8.26 11.27
CA GLY A 390 -11.96 8.82 10.81
C GLY A 390 -10.79 8.03 11.39
N TYR A 391 -10.00 8.64 12.28
CA TYR A 391 -8.86 7.99 12.95
C TYR A 391 -9.11 7.69 14.44
N ALA A 392 -10.29 8.00 14.97
CA ALA A 392 -10.66 7.78 16.37
C ALA A 392 -11.93 6.93 16.47
N THR A 393 -11.95 5.94 17.36
CA THR A 393 -13.13 5.09 17.55
C THR A 393 -14.10 5.70 18.58
N PRO A 394 -15.33 5.18 18.70
CA PRO A 394 -16.26 5.55 19.77
C PRO A 394 -15.74 5.23 21.19
N ILE A 395 -14.71 4.39 21.32
CA ILE A 395 -14.04 4.12 22.59
C ILE A 395 -12.98 5.19 22.80
N LYS A 396 -13.07 5.91 23.92
CA LYS A 396 -12.13 6.98 24.26
C LYS A 396 -10.70 6.44 24.32
N ASN A 397 -9.77 7.20 23.76
CA ASN A 397 -8.34 6.87 23.68
C ASN A 397 -7.98 5.64 22.82
N LEU A 398 -8.93 5.10 22.04
CA LEU A 398 -8.65 4.07 21.04
C LEU A 398 -8.71 4.69 19.64
N TYR A 399 -7.55 4.67 18.97
CA TYR A 399 -7.34 5.23 17.64
C TYR A 399 -7.02 4.11 16.64
N ILE A 400 -7.13 4.45 15.36
CA ILE A 400 -6.87 3.54 14.24
C ILE A 400 -5.96 4.17 13.20
N THR A 401 -5.14 3.34 12.58
CA THR A 401 -4.36 3.67 11.39
C THR A 401 -4.22 2.43 10.52
N GLY A 402 -3.40 2.49 9.47
CA GLY A 402 -3.19 1.39 8.55
C GLY A 402 -3.93 1.54 7.24
N SER A 403 -3.75 0.57 6.34
CA SER A 403 -4.34 0.56 5.00
C SER A 403 -5.89 0.56 5.03
N GLY A 404 -6.48 0.17 6.16
CA GLY A 404 -7.92 0.16 6.38
C GLY A 404 -8.53 1.49 6.82
N THR A 405 -7.76 2.59 6.84
CA THR A 405 -8.24 3.95 7.13
C THR A 405 -7.99 4.88 5.94
N TYR A 406 -8.67 6.02 5.88
CA TYR A 406 -8.46 7.03 4.84
C TYR A 406 -6.98 7.45 4.72
N PRO A 407 -6.44 7.75 3.52
CA PRO A 407 -7.08 7.81 2.20
C PRO A 407 -7.34 6.46 1.52
N GLY A 408 -6.75 5.37 2.01
CA GLY A 408 -6.88 4.07 1.36
C GLY A 408 -5.71 3.14 1.66
N GLY A 409 -5.65 2.04 0.89
CA GLY A 409 -4.65 1.00 1.05
C GLY A 409 -3.25 1.36 0.56
N GLN A 410 -2.51 0.34 0.12
CA GLN A 410 -1.13 0.48 -0.39
C GLN A 410 -0.09 0.99 0.65
N VAL A 411 1.13 1.21 0.18
CA VAL A 411 2.30 1.61 0.98
C VAL A 411 2.48 3.13 0.91
N THR A 412 1.71 3.88 1.69
CA THR A 412 1.68 5.36 1.63
C THR A 412 2.20 6.07 2.89
N GLY A 413 1.97 5.53 4.09
CA GLY A 413 2.32 6.20 5.35
C GLY A 413 1.35 7.33 5.77
N VAL A 414 0.46 7.77 4.86
CA VAL A 414 -0.51 8.85 5.11
C VAL A 414 -1.47 8.53 6.26
N PRO A 415 -2.09 7.32 6.34
CA PRO A 415 -2.83 6.92 7.52
C PRO A 415 -2.05 7.08 8.83
N GLY A 416 -0.77 6.72 8.80
CA GLY A 416 0.11 6.78 9.96
C GLY A 416 0.28 8.21 10.47
N ARG A 417 0.58 9.12 9.53
CA ARG A 417 0.68 10.56 9.80
C ARG A 417 -0.62 11.13 10.34
N ASN A 418 -1.74 10.91 9.65
CA ASN A 418 -3.00 11.54 9.99
C ASN A 418 -3.55 11.07 11.35
N ALA A 419 -3.36 9.79 11.69
CA ALA A 419 -3.70 9.27 13.01
C ALA A 419 -2.86 9.93 14.12
N ALA A 420 -1.55 10.09 13.90
CA ALA A 420 -0.69 10.80 14.85
C ALA A 420 -1.12 12.26 15.03
N MET A 421 -1.41 12.97 13.93
CA MET A 421 -1.89 14.36 13.97
C MET A 421 -3.21 14.47 14.74
N LYS A 422 -4.15 13.54 14.50
CA LYS A 422 -5.42 13.49 15.23
C LYS A 422 -5.21 13.30 16.73
N ILE A 423 -4.32 12.41 17.13
CA ILE A 423 -3.97 12.18 18.54
C ILE A 423 -3.36 13.44 19.17
N MET A 424 -2.42 14.09 18.48
CA MET A 424 -1.79 15.31 18.98
C MET A 424 -2.82 16.44 19.17
N THR A 425 -3.75 16.62 18.22
CA THR A 425 -4.87 17.56 18.36
C THR A 425 -5.73 17.25 19.57
N ASP A 426 -6.09 15.98 19.80
CA ASP A 426 -6.93 15.58 20.95
C ASP A 426 -6.21 15.77 22.30
N LEU A 427 -4.89 15.70 22.30
CA LEU A 427 -4.05 15.95 23.47
C LEU A 427 -3.71 17.44 23.68
N GLY A 428 -4.07 18.33 22.74
CA GLY A 428 -3.66 19.73 22.78
C GLY A 428 -2.15 19.93 22.60
N ILE A 429 -1.49 19.04 21.85
CA ILE A 429 -0.07 19.14 21.49
C ILE A 429 0.03 19.83 20.13
N GLU A 430 0.63 21.02 20.11
CA GLU A 430 0.96 21.78 18.89
C GLU A 430 2.16 21.19 18.14
#